data_AF-A0A7X9F8Q0-F1
#
_entry.id   AF-A0A7X9F8Q0-F1
#
_cell.length_a   1.000
_cell.length_b   1.000
_cell.length_c   1.000
_cell.angle_alpha   90.00
_cell.angle_beta   90.00
_cell.angle_gamma   90.00
#
_symmetry.space_group_name_H-M   'P 1'
#
loop_
_entity.id
_entity.type
_entity.pdbx_description
1 polymer ?
#
loop_
_entity_poly.entity_id
_entity_poly.type
_entity_poly.pdbx_seq_one_letter_code
_entity_poly.pdbx_strand_id
1 'polypeptide(L)'
;MKRLILLLIILVGLVSCENFEINHPDFDYTSGYFPYQYPVRTLVLGDYIYDNSNDNAHKFLISIAMGGVYENIRDREFTFQIDESLCSKVLFASTGDTIKALPSEYYTLSSPDKIIIPKGKFNGGVTVQLTDAFFNDPSTIKNKYVVPMRLISSNDVDTILVGRTSLSNADPRIASQWDVVPKNFTMFAIKYINEYHGTYFYYGSSTVQDASGTVLETTTYSAPYVEQNSTVKLVTTGRSQVSLTTNLHSLILSGNVTMLLTFSGNNCTITGAPGSILTISGTGEFRSEAYEWGNKKRDGIVLNITVTDGVNTYTANDVMVIRDRGVVMEVYEPLVYN
;
A
#
# COMPACT_ATOMS: atom_id res chain seq x y z
N MET A 1 11.10 3.27 72.75
CA MET A 1 12.25 3.62 71.88
C MET A 1 12.58 2.54 70.86
N LYS A 2 12.91 1.28 71.24
CA LYS A 2 13.26 0.21 70.29
C LYS A 2 12.18 -0.10 69.22
N ARG A 3 10.89 -0.05 69.58
CA ARG A 3 9.77 -0.27 68.65
C ARG A 3 9.55 0.86 67.64
N LEU A 4 9.88 2.11 68.02
CA LEU A 4 9.80 3.27 67.12
C LEU A 4 10.92 3.23 66.07
N ILE A 5 12.11 2.79 66.47
CA ILE A 5 13.28 2.65 65.57
C ILE A 5 13.01 1.57 64.52
N LEU A 6 12.36 0.46 64.91
CA LEU A 6 12.01 -0.62 63.98
C LEU A 6 10.98 -0.18 62.93
N LEU A 7 9.99 0.63 63.33
CA LEU A 7 8.99 1.21 62.43
C LEU A 7 9.61 2.21 61.44
N LEU A 8 10.60 3.00 61.89
CA LEU A 8 11.31 3.94 61.02
C LEU A 8 12.17 3.21 59.96
N ILE A 9 12.81 2.09 60.33
CA ILE A 9 13.62 1.28 59.42
C ILE A 9 12.74 0.61 58.34
N ILE A 10 11.55 0.14 58.70
CA ILE A 10 10.59 -0.44 57.74
C ILE A 10 10.07 0.62 56.76
N LEU A 11 9.86 1.87 57.21
CA LEU A 11 9.39 2.96 56.36
C LEU A 11 10.43 3.35 55.29
N VAL A 12 11.73 3.33 55.64
CA VAL A 12 12.83 3.63 54.70
C VAL A 12 13.00 2.52 53.65
N GLY A 13 12.70 1.26 54.00
CA GLY A 13 12.73 0.13 53.07
C GLY A 13 11.65 0.16 51.98
N LEU A 14 10.54 0.89 52.18
CA LEU A 14 9.45 1.01 51.21
C LEU A 14 9.69 2.07 50.12
N VAL A 15 10.70 2.94 50.28
CA VAL A 15 11.04 4.01 49.31
C VAL A 15 12.23 3.61 48.41
N SER A 16 12.82 2.42 48.61
CA SER A 16 14.07 1.98 47.95
C SER A 16 13.86 1.17 46.67
N CYS A 17 12.66 1.14 46.11
CA CYS A 17 12.34 0.37 44.89
C CYS A 17 11.72 1.25 43.79
N GLU A 18 12.27 2.43 43.55
CA GLU A 18 12.17 3.03 42.21
C GLU A 18 13.54 2.87 41.56
N ASN A 19 13.58 2.21 40.40
CA ASN A 19 14.73 2.32 39.53
C ASN A 19 14.86 3.81 39.18
N PHE A 20 15.93 4.47 39.61
CA PHE A 20 16.20 5.85 39.20
C PHE A 20 16.02 5.94 37.68
N GLU A 21 15.29 6.94 37.18
CA GLU A 21 15.29 7.24 35.74
C GLU A 21 16.75 7.46 35.32
N ILE A 22 17.27 6.51 34.55
CA ILE A 22 18.62 6.62 34.02
C ILE A 22 18.56 7.67 32.91
N ASN A 23 18.86 8.91 33.27
CA ASN A 23 18.99 9.99 32.31
C ASN A 23 20.34 9.83 31.60
N HIS A 24 20.30 9.22 30.42
CA HIS A 24 21.45 9.13 29.54
C HIS A 24 21.62 10.48 28.83
N PRO A 25 22.84 11.05 28.80
CA PRO A 25 23.07 12.26 28.02
C PRO A 25 22.85 11.97 26.53
N ASP A 26 22.42 12.99 25.79
CA ASP A 26 22.37 12.96 24.33
C ASP A 26 23.72 12.53 23.74
N PHE A 27 23.69 11.98 22.54
CA PHE A 27 24.90 11.70 21.80
C PHE A 27 25.57 13.02 21.39
N ASP A 28 26.90 13.00 21.24
CA ASP A 28 27.68 14.21 20.94
C ASP A 28 27.27 14.90 19.64
N TYR A 29 26.63 14.16 18.72
CA TYR A 29 26.25 14.64 17.40
C TYR A 29 24.83 14.25 17.01
N THR A 30 24.12 15.21 16.42
CA THR A 30 22.79 15.03 15.84
C THR A 30 22.87 14.79 14.34
N SER A 31 21.95 13.99 13.81
CA SER A 31 21.89 13.70 12.38
C SER A 31 20.48 13.71 11.84
N GLY A 32 20.32 13.96 10.54
CA GLY A 32 19.05 13.79 9.81
C GLY A 32 19.20 12.96 8.54
N TYR A 33 18.15 12.19 8.21
CA TYR A 33 18.18 11.23 7.10
C TYR A 33 16.77 10.76 6.67
N PHE A 34 16.66 10.19 5.46
CA PHE A 34 15.51 9.38 5.06
C PHE A 34 15.66 7.96 5.61
N PRO A 35 14.67 7.43 6.37
CA PRO A 35 14.76 6.09 6.94
C PRO A 35 14.87 4.96 5.91
N TYR A 36 14.21 5.14 4.76
CA TYR A 36 14.21 4.20 3.64
C TYR A 36 14.62 4.90 2.34
N GLN A 37 15.52 4.29 1.59
CA GLN A 37 15.97 4.80 0.29
C GLN A 37 15.06 4.33 -0.86
N TYR A 38 14.43 3.16 -0.75
CA TYR A 38 13.61 2.53 -1.80
C TYR A 38 12.27 1.98 -1.29
N PRO A 39 11.46 2.77 -0.56
CA PRO A 39 10.15 2.32 -0.11
C PRO A 39 9.16 2.30 -1.28
N VAL A 40 8.14 1.44 -1.17
CA VAL A 40 6.96 1.46 -2.04
C VAL A 40 5.74 1.85 -1.21
N ARG A 41 5.05 2.91 -1.62
CA ARG A 41 3.77 3.34 -1.05
C ARG A 41 2.62 2.95 -1.95
N THR A 42 1.84 2.00 -1.47
CA THR A 42 0.54 1.66 -2.04
C THR A 42 -0.53 2.50 -1.36
N LEU A 43 -1.19 3.40 -2.09
CA LEU A 43 -2.41 4.06 -1.62
C LEU A 43 -3.56 3.05 -1.65
N VAL A 44 -4.23 2.89 -0.53
CA VAL A 44 -5.36 1.97 -0.36
C VAL A 44 -6.64 2.79 -0.36
N LEU A 45 -7.28 2.91 -1.52
CA LEU A 45 -8.56 3.63 -1.64
C LEU A 45 -9.70 2.78 -1.07
N GLY A 46 -10.72 3.41 -0.50
CA GLY A 46 -11.90 2.74 0.06
C GLY A 46 -11.72 2.33 1.52
N ASP A 47 -12.49 1.35 1.99
CA ASP A 47 -12.41 0.87 3.36
C ASP A 47 -11.15 0.03 3.63
N TYR A 48 -10.52 0.27 4.78
CA TYR A 48 -9.33 -0.45 5.21
C TYR A 48 -9.29 -0.63 6.72
N ILE A 49 -8.69 -1.73 7.18
CA ILE A 49 -8.64 -2.10 8.59
C ILE A 49 -7.77 -1.16 9.45
N TYR A 50 -6.92 -0.34 8.82
CA TYR A 50 -6.10 0.69 9.44
C TYR A 50 -6.52 2.06 8.92
N ASP A 51 -6.22 3.12 9.67
CA ASP A 51 -6.49 4.49 9.23
C ASP A 51 -5.78 4.79 7.90
N ASN A 52 -6.60 4.95 6.86
CA ASN A 52 -6.20 5.32 5.50
C ASN A 52 -6.85 6.65 5.08
N SER A 53 -7.18 7.52 6.03
CA SER A 53 -7.79 8.83 5.75
C SER A 53 -6.95 9.66 4.78
N ASN A 54 -5.62 9.53 4.83
CA ASN A 54 -4.72 10.17 3.87
C ASN A 54 -4.87 9.57 2.46
N ASP A 55 -4.92 8.25 2.33
CA ASP A 55 -5.10 7.55 1.06
C ASP A 55 -6.40 7.97 0.39
N ASN A 56 -7.50 7.99 1.15
CA ASN A 56 -8.82 8.43 0.70
C ASN A 56 -8.88 9.94 0.39
N ALA A 57 -8.01 10.74 1.02
CA ALA A 57 -7.78 12.14 0.66
C ALA A 57 -6.74 12.33 -0.46
N HIS A 58 -6.34 11.24 -1.13
CA HIS A 58 -5.37 11.22 -2.22
C HIS A 58 -4.01 11.84 -1.84
N LYS A 59 -3.56 11.64 -0.59
CA LYS A 59 -2.29 12.17 -0.10
C LYS A 59 -1.50 11.16 0.70
N PHE A 60 -0.20 11.41 0.82
CA PHE A 60 0.70 10.64 1.69
C PHE A 60 1.85 11.53 2.15
N LEU A 61 2.67 11.04 3.08
CA LEU A 61 3.81 11.78 3.61
C LEU A 61 5.12 11.10 3.22
N ILE A 62 6.09 11.90 2.79
CA ILE A 62 7.49 11.48 2.70
C ILE A 62 8.21 12.08 3.90
N SER A 63 8.74 11.20 4.76
CA SER A 63 9.27 11.58 6.07
C SER A 63 10.77 11.38 6.19
N ILE A 64 11.40 12.29 6.92
CA ILE A 64 12.76 12.16 7.42
C ILE A 64 12.74 11.89 8.92
N ALA A 65 13.84 11.37 9.44
CA ALA A 65 14.06 11.17 10.86
C ALA A 65 15.34 11.89 11.30
N MET A 66 15.41 12.20 12.60
CA MET A 66 16.63 12.63 13.26
C MET A 66 17.10 11.61 14.30
N GLY A 67 18.41 11.58 14.53
CA GLY A 67 19.04 10.81 15.61
C GLY A 67 20.03 11.65 16.39
N GLY A 68 20.54 11.08 17.49
CA GLY A 68 21.58 11.69 18.33
C GLY A 68 21.06 12.38 19.60
N VAL A 69 19.74 12.46 19.79
CA VAL A 69 19.14 13.02 21.01
C VAL A 69 18.09 12.06 21.60
N TYR A 70 17.91 12.11 22.92
CA TYR A 70 16.80 11.49 23.64
C TYR A 70 15.56 12.40 23.67
N GLU A 71 15.74 13.72 23.49
CA GLU A 71 14.64 14.68 23.36
C GLU A 71 14.92 15.70 22.25
N ASN A 72 13.96 15.87 21.34
CA ASN A 72 14.03 16.96 20.36
C ASN A 72 13.40 18.25 20.93
N ILE A 73 14.20 19.11 21.54
CA ILE A 73 13.72 20.31 22.25
C ILE A 73 13.32 21.50 21.35
N ARG A 74 13.48 21.41 20.03
CA ARG A 74 13.16 22.46 19.06
C ARG A 74 12.74 21.88 17.71
N ASP A 75 12.14 22.70 16.86
CA ASP A 75 11.92 22.32 15.47
C ASP A 75 13.28 22.15 14.77
N ARG A 76 13.36 21.19 13.84
CA ARG A 76 14.53 20.97 12.99
C ARG A 76 14.13 21.13 11.53
N GLU A 77 14.68 22.14 10.87
CA GLU A 77 14.41 22.40 9.46
C GLU A 77 15.47 21.73 8.56
N PHE A 78 14.99 21.11 7.50
CA PHE A 78 15.83 20.50 6.47
C PHE A 78 15.41 21.03 5.10
N THR A 79 16.40 21.40 4.29
CA THR A 79 16.20 21.73 2.88
C THR A 79 16.34 20.45 2.04
N PHE A 80 15.38 20.22 1.15
CA PHE A 80 15.41 19.14 0.17
C PHE A 80 15.27 19.69 -1.25
N GLN A 81 15.57 18.84 -2.22
CA GLN A 81 15.19 19.06 -3.61
C GLN A 81 14.58 17.77 -4.19
N ILE A 82 13.78 17.92 -5.25
CA ILE A 82 13.45 16.81 -6.15
C ILE A 82 14.67 16.56 -7.04
N ASP A 83 15.21 15.33 -7.01
CA ASP A 83 16.44 14.94 -7.71
C ASP A 83 16.16 13.86 -8.75
N GLU A 84 15.60 14.27 -9.90
CA GLU A 84 15.24 13.35 -11.00
C GLU A 84 16.44 12.60 -11.58
N SER A 85 17.68 13.06 -11.35
CA SER A 85 18.89 12.34 -11.79
C SER A 85 18.99 10.94 -11.17
N LEU A 86 18.37 10.72 -10.00
CA LEU A 86 18.25 9.41 -9.35
C LEU A 86 17.45 8.40 -10.19
N CYS A 87 16.65 8.85 -11.15
CA CYS A 87 15.89 8.00 -12.06
C CYS A 87 16.63 7.71 -13.38
N SER A 88 17.87 8.19 -13.54
CA SER A 88 18.68 7.95 -14.74
C SER A 88 19.22 6.52 -14.77
N LYS A 89 19.00 5.81 -15.88
CA LYS A 89 19.53 4.45 -16.15
C LYS A 89 19.32 3.46 -15.00
N VAL A 90 18.08 3.35 -14.54
CA VAL A 90 17.75 2.47 -13.42
C VAL A 90 16.41 1.76 -13.65
N LEU A 91 16.37 0.49 -13.27
CA LEU A 91 15.21 -0.40 -13.41
C LEU A 91 14.74 -0.88 -12.04
N PHE A 92 13.48 -1.28 -11.94
CA PHE A 92 13.03 -2.15 -10.85
C PHE A 92 13.62 -3.55 -11.07
N ALA A 93 14.48 -4.04 -10.18
CA ALA A 93 15.15 -5.32 -10.37
C ALA A 93 14.16 -6.49 -10.54
N SER A 94 13.02 -6.44 -9.87
CA SER A 94 12.00 -7.50 -9.89
C SER A 94 11.25 -7.62 -11.23
N THR A 95 11.11 -6.54 -12.00
CA THR A 95 10.33 -6.55 -13.25
C THR A 95 11.15 -6.20 -14.49
N GLY A 96 12.33 -5.58 -14.32
CA GLY A 96 13.10 -4.99 -15.42
C GLY A 96 12.50 -3.70 -15.97
N ASP A 97 11.41 -3.19 -15.40
CA ASP A 97 10.79 -1.94 -15.85
C ASP A 97 11.65 -0.73 -15.47
N THR A 98 11.76 0.24 -16.38
CA THR A 98 12.42 1.52 -16.08
C THR A 98 11.67 2.30 -15.01
N ILE A 99 12.40 2.71 -13.97
CA ILE A 99 11.92 3.65 -12.94
C ILE A 99 11.88 5.05 -13.54
N LYS A 100 10.76 5.76 -13.35
CA LYS A 100 10.59 7.14 -13.81
C LYS A 100 10.32 8.07 -12.63
N ALA A 101 10.77 9.32 -12.72
CA ALA A 101 10.27 10.35 -11.81
C ALA A 101 8.76 10.53 -12.00
N LEU A 102 8.04 10.74 -10.91
CA LEU A 102 6.62 11.07 -10.93
C LEU A 102 6.44 12.42 -11.65
N PRO A 103 5.62 12.50 -12.70
CA PRO A 103 5.38 13.75 -13.42
C PRO A 103 4.92 14.87 -12.48
N SER A 104 5.38 16.10 -12.70
CA SER A 104 5.09 17.22 -11.81
C SER A 104 3.61 17.59 -11.79
N GLU A 105 2.85 17.31 -12.85
CA GLU A 105 1.41 17.49 -12.91
C GLU A 105 0.61 16.46 -12.10
N TYR A 106 1.27 15.39 -11.60
CA TYR A 106 0.61 14.34 -10.81
C TYR A 106 0.52 14.67 -9.33
N TYR A 107 1.25 15.69 -8.85
CA TYR A 107 1.28 16.00 -7.43
C TYR A 107 1.62 17.45 -7.10
N THR A 108 1.30 17.85 -5.88
CA THR A 108 1.83 19.07 -5.24
C THR A 108 2.43 18.71 -3.89
N LEU A 109 3.34 19.55 -3.40
CA LEU A 109 3.97 19.39 -2.10
C LEU A 109 3.45 20.47 -1.15
N SER A 110 3.23 20.11 0.12
CA SER A 110 2.88 21.08 1.17
C SER A 110 3.95 22.13 1.43
N SER A 111 5.17 21.87 0.97
CA SER A 111 6.32 22.77 1.00
C SER A 111 7.18 22.48 -0.22
N PRO A 112 7.68 23.50 -0.94
CA PRO A 112 8.45 23.28 -2.17
C PRO A 112 9.82 22.65 -1.92
N ASP A 113 10.45 22.94 -0.78
CA ASP A 113 11.86 22.62 -0.51
C ASP A 113 12.19 22.37 0.97
N LYS A 114 11.21 22.44 1.88
CA LYS A 114 11.45 22.27 3.33
C LYS A 114 10.69 21.12 3.95
N ILE A 115 11.38 20.37 4.82
CA ILE A 115 10.76 19.43 5.77
C ILE A 115 11.14 19.88 7.19
N ILE A 116 10.15 19.92 8.07
CA ILE A 116 10.34 20.26 9.48
C ILE A 116 10.07 19.02 10.33
N ILE A 117 11.01 18.68 11.21
CA ILE A 117 10.76 17.77 12.34
C ILE A 117 10.31 18.63 13.52
N PRO A 118 9.04 18.55 13.95
CA PRO A 118 8.54 19.41 15.02
C PRO A 118 9.22 19.08 16.36
N LYS A 119 9.30 20.08 17.24
CA LYS A 119 9.66 19.91 18.64
C LYS A 119 8.89 18.76 19.27
N GLY A 120 9.59 17.92 20.03
CA GLY A 120 9.06 16.72 20.68
C GLY A 120 8.83 15.54 19.74
N LYS A 121 9.20 15.64 18.46
CA LYS A 121 9.15 14.55 17.48
C LYS A 121 10.55 14.21 16.98
N PHE A 122 10.71 12.96 16.55
CA PHE A 122 11.93 12.46 15.90
C PHE A 122 11.80 12.33 14.39
N ASN A 123 10.60 12.56 13.87
CA ASN A 123 10.29 12.48 12.45
C ASN A 123 9.39 13.64 12.05
N GLY A 124 9.55 14.05 10.80
CA GLY A 124 8.81 15.11 10.14
C GLY A 124 8.68 14.79 8.67
N GLY A 125 7.67 15.32 8.00
CA GLY A 125 7.42 14.97 6.61
C GLY A 125 6.83 16.10 5.78
N VAL A 126 7.01 15.99 4.47
CA VAL A 126 6.28 16.79 3.49
C VAL A 126 5.07 15.99 3.03
N THR A 127 3.91 16.66 2.95
CA THR A 127 2.71 16.04 2.39
C THR A 127 2.77 16.12 0.88
N VAL A 128 2.56 14.99 0.22
CA VAL A 128 2.36 14.88 -1.22
C VAL A 128 0.87 14.76 -1.47
N GLN A 129 0.28 15.74 -2.16
CA GLN A 129 -1.11 15.70 -2.60
C GLN A 129 -1.15 15.26 -4.07
N LEU A 130 -1.77 14.13 -4.37
CA LEU A 130 -1.92 13.61 -5.72
C LEU A 130 -3.10 14.27 -6.43
N THR A 131 -2.98 14.41 -7.75
CA THR A 131 -4.02 14.91 -8.65
C THR A 131 -4.74 13.76 -9.36
N ASP A 132 -5.88 14.05 -9.99
CA ASP A 132 -6.60 13.04 -10.78
C ASP A 132 -5.76 12.48 -11.95
N ALA A 133 -4.79 13.24 -12.45
CA ALA A 133 -3.88 12.79 -13.50
C ALA A 133 -3.10 11.54 -13.09
N PHE A 134 -2.70 11.44 -11.82
CA PHE A 134 -2.07 10.25 -11.27
C PHE A 134 -2.98 9.02 -11.36
N PHE A 135 -4.24 9.16 -10.96
CA PHE A 135 -5.18 8.04 -10.90
C PHE A 135 -5.68 7.59 -12.28
N ASN A 136 -5.68 8.50 -13.25
CA ASN A 136 -6.08 8.25 -14.63
C ASN A 136 -4.98 7.59 -15.48
N ASP A 137 -3.72 7.58 -15.03
CA ASP A 137 -2.65 6.84 -15.70
C ASP A 137 -2.72 5.35 -15.34
N PRO A 138 -2.95 4.44 -16.31
CA PRO A 138 -3.00 2.99 -16.05
C PRO A 138 -1.66 2.41 -15.55
N SER A 139 -0.56 3.15 -15.61
CA SER A 139 0.75 2.71 -15.12
C SER A 139 0.92 2.88 -13.61
N THR A 140 0.03 3.61 -12.93
CA THR A 140 0.17 3.95 -11.50
C THR A 140 -0.46 2.91 -10.57
N ILE A 141 -0.97 1.81 -11.10
CA ILE A 141 -1.39 0.62 -10.34
C ILE A 141 -0.22 -0.36 -10.10
N LYS A 142 0.96 -0.06 -10.64
CA LYS A 142 2.18 -0.87 -10.51
C LYS A 142 3.40 0.01 -10.23
N ASN A 143 4.51 -0.62 -9.87
CA ASN A 143 5.77 0.08 -9.66
C ASN A 143 6.26 0.64 -11.00
N LYS A 144 6.13 1.97 -11.16
CA LYS A 144 6.59 2.69 -12.35
C LYS A 144 7.25 4.02 -11.99
N TYR A 145 6.57 4.78 -11.15
CA TYR A 145 6.97 6.13 -10.79
C TYR A 145 7.48 6.19 -9.35
N VAL A 146 8.43 7.10 -9.11
CA VAL A 146 8.95 7.43 -7.79
C VAL A 146 8.90 8.95 -7.59
N VAL A 147 8.79 9.40 -6.34
CA VAL A 147 9.15 10.79 -5.96
C VAL A 147 10.61 10.76 -5.50
N PRO A 148 11.58 11.20 -6.33
CA PRO A 148 12.99 11.15 -5.97
C PRO A 148 13.36 12.42 -5.20
N MET A 149 13.73 12.29 -3.93
CA MET A 149 14.06 13.41 -3.05
C MET A 149 15.48 13.28 -2.50
N ARG A 150 16.16 14.41 -2.33
CA ARG A 150 17.47 14.50 -1.67
C ARG A 150 17.49 15.63 -0.65
N LEU A 151 17.99 15.34 0.55
CA LEU A 151 18.34 16.35 1.55
C LEU A 151 19.64 17.04 1.16
N ILE A 152 19.61 18.37 1.17
CA ILE A 152 20.71 19.24 0.72
C ILE A 152 21.43 19.87 1.91
N SER A 153 20.69 20.39 2.88
CA SER A 153 21.26 21.06 4.04
C SER A 153 20.30 21.09 5.23
N SER A 154 20.85 21.35 6.41
CA SER A 154 20.14 21.72 7.62
C SER A 154 21.11 22.49 8.51
N ASN A 155 20.63 23.56 9.14
CA ASN A 155 21.38 24.27 10.17
C ASN A 155 21.03 23.77 11.59
N ASP A 156 20.09 22.84 11.69
CA ASP A 156 19.53 22.38 12.95
C ASP A 156 20.06 21.00 13.37
N VAL A 157 20.90 20.36 12.56
CA VAL A 157 21.63 19.14 12.93
C VAL A 157 23.09 19.25 12.55
N ASP A 158 23.95 18.48 13.21
CA ASP A 158 25.40 18.50 12.96
C ASP A 158 25.73 17.86 11.61
N THR A 159 24.94 16.86 11.18
CA THR A 159 25.18 16.18 9.91
C THR A 159 23.91 15.67 9.24
N ILE A 160 23.91 15.68 7.91
CA ILE A 160 23.02 14.84 7.10
C ILE A 160 23.79 13.57 6.75
N LEU A 161 23.15 12.40 6.83
CA LEU A 161 23.82 11.12 6.53
C LEU A 161 24.08 10.95 5.03
N VAL A 162 25.08 11.66 4.50
CA VAL A 162 25.48 11.68 3.07
C VAL A 162 26.36 10.50 2.65
N GLY A 163 26.62 9.55 3.56
CA GLY A 163 27.48 8.40 3.30
C GLY A 163 28.97 8.72 3.32
N ARG A 164 29.80 7.68 3.16
CA ARG A 164 31.27 7.78 3.07
C ARG A 164 31.81 6.82 2.04
N THR A 165 32.71 7.32 1.19
CA THR A 165 33.40 6.56 0.15
C THR A 165 34.71 7.25 -0.24
N SER A 166 35.65 6.48 -0.77
CA SER A 166 36.87 7.00 -1.41
C SER A 166 36.70 7.25 -2.93
N LEU A 167 35.60 6.78 -3.53
CA LEU A 167 35.30 6.96 -4.94
C LEU A 167 34.69 8.34 -5.20
N SER A 168 35.32 9.14 -6.07
CA SER A 168 34.88 10.51 -6.35
C SER A 168 33.50 10.62 -7.03
N ASN A 169 33.09 9.59 -7.78
CA ASN A 169 31.84 9.54 -8.53
C ASN A 169 30.96 8.35 -8.11
N ALA A 170 30.97 8.01 -6.82
CA ALA A 170 30.10 6.95 -6.32
C ALA A 170 28.62 7.28 -6.56
N ASP A 171 27.91 6.37 -7.18
CA ASP A 171 26.48 6.42 -7.34
C ASP A 171 25.82 6.10 -5.98
N PRO A 172 25.00 6.99 -5.41
CA PRO A 172 24.36 6.75 -4.12
C PRO A 172 23.44 5.53 -4.13
N ARG A 173 23.07 5.05 -5.31
CA ARG A 173 22.17 3.90 -5.48
C ARG A 173 22.89 2.55 -5.42
N ILE A 174 24.21 2.53 -5.62
CA ILE A 174 25.02 1.30 -5.69
C ILE A 174 25.73 1.10 -4.36
N ALA A 175 25.16 0.29 -3.48
CA ALA A 175 25.66 0.11 -2.11
C ALA A 175 27.14 -0.32 -2.03
N SER A 176 27.62 -1.13 -2.99
CA SER A 176 29.01 -1.60 -3.02
C SER A 176 30.05 -0.52 -3.31
N GLN A 177 29.64 0.70 -3.68
CA GLN A 177 30.53 1.84 -3.90
C GLN A 177 30.75 2.68 -2.64
N TRP A 178 30.19 2.28 -1.49
CA TRP A 178 30.21 3.05 -0.25
C TRP A 178 30.67 2.20 0.93
N ASP A 179 31.56 2.77 1.76
CA ASP A 179 31.91 2.19 3.06
C ASP A 179 30.76 2.37 4.05
N VAL A 180 30.06 3.50 3.94
CA VAL A 180 28.83 3.82 4.66
C VAL A 180 27.83 4.32 3.64
N VAL A 181 26.74 3.59 3.45
CA VAL A 181 25.72 3.93 2.44
C VAL A 181 25.04 5.27 2.77
N PRO A 182 24.79 6.13 1.77
CA PRO A 182 24.10 7.38 1.96
C PRO A 182 22.62 7.16 2.31
N LYS A 183 22.11 7.94 3.27
CA LYS A 183 20.70 7.99 3.65
C LYS A 183 20.09 9.39 3.46
N ASN A 184 20.76 10.26 2.71
CA ASN A 184 20.30 11.61 2.40
C ASN A 184 19.38 11.67 1.19
N PHE A 185 18.98 10.54 0.61
CA PHE A 185 18.02 10.49 -0.49
C PHE A 185 16.95 9.41 -0.28
N THR A 186 15.85 9.54 -1.01
CA THR A 186 14.83 8.50 -1.18
C THR A 186 14.34 8.52 -2.61
N MET A 187 14.09 7.35 -3.17
CA MET A 187 13.33 7.15 -4.40
C MET A 187 12.01 6.49 -4.00
N PHE A 188 11.04 7.31 -3.65
CA PHE A 188 9.81 6.87 -3.00
C PHE A 188 8.82 6.37 -4.05
N ALA A 189 8.79 5.05 -4.30
CA ALA A 189 7.88 4.46 -5.29
C ALA A 189 6.43 4.60 -4.82
N ILE A 190 5.54 4.88 -5.77
CA ILE A 190 4.13 5.14 -5.47
C ILE A 190 3.25 4.36 -6.45
N LYS A 191 2.20 3.75 -5.91
CA LYS A 191 1.12 3.10 -6.67
C LYS A 191 -0.19 3.19 -5.88
N TYR A 192 -1.31 2.81 -6.49
CA TYR A 192 -2.57 2.67 -5.76
C TYR A 192 -3.28 1.35 -6.06
N ILE A 193 -4.17 0.98 -5.15
CA ILE A 193 -5.23 0.01 -5.40
C ILE A 193 -6.58 0.69 -5.18
N ASN A 194 -7.54 0.40 -6.06
CA ASN A 194 -8.89 0.96 -5.95
C ASN A 194 -9.71 0.26 -4.87
N GLU A 195 -10.88 0.80 -4.59
CA GLU A 195 -11.82 0.44 -3.52
C GLU A 195 -12.19 -1.05 -3.52
N TYR A 196 -12.20 -1.66 -4.70
CA TYR A 196 -12.65 -3.05 -4.91
C TYR A 196 -11.51 -4.07 -4.94
N HIS A 197 -10.25 -3.63 -4.81
CA HIS A 197 -9.11 -4.55 -4.78
C HIS A 197 -9.11 -5.37 -3.49
N GLY A 198 -8.98 -6.69 -3.59
CA GLY A 198 -8.81 -7.49 -2.37
C GLY A 198 -9.02 -8.98 -2.59
N THR A 199 -8.94 -9.71 -1.50
CA THR A 199 -9.36 -11.11 -1.43
C THR A 199 -10.76 -11.19 -0.81
N TYR A 200 -11.63 -11.96 -1.45
CA TYR A 200 -13.04 -12.09 -1.10
C TYR A 200 -13.39 -13.55 -0.86
N PHE A 201 -14.23 -13.83 0.13
CA PHE A 201 -14.98 -15.09 0.21
C PHE A 201 -16.02 -15.11 -0.91
N TYR A 202 -16.13 -16.21 -1.62
CA TYR A 202 -16.89 -16.32 -2.86
C TYR A 202 -17.86 -17.49 -2.80
N TYR A 203 -19.14 -17.20 -3.02
CA TYR A 203 -20.20 -18.19 -2.99
C TYR A 203 -21.36 -17.78 -3.89
N GLY A 204 -22.17 -18.75 -4.28
CA GLY A 204 -23.27 -18.49 -5.20
C GLY A 204 -23.92 -19.76 -5.75
N SER A 205 -24.58 -19.58 -6.87
CA SER A 205 -25.19 -20.66 -7.63
C SER A 205 -25.13 -20.36 -9.12
N SER A 206 -25.02 -21.41 -9.92
CA SER A 206 -24.98 -21.35 -11.36
C SER A 206 -25.94 -22.33 -12.02
N THR A 207 -26.32 -22.03 -13.26
CA THR A 207 -27.03 -22.94 -14.14
C THR A 207 -26.39 -22.95 -15.52
N VAL A 208 -26.42 -24.09 -16.20
CA VAL A 208 -26.04 -24.19 -17.62
C VAL A 208 -27.27 -24.60 -18.42
N GLN A 209 -27.51 -23.88 -19.51
CA GLN A 209 -28.58 -24.15 -20.46
C GLN A 209 -28.00 -24.44 -21.85
N ASP A 210 -28.68 -25.28 -22.63
CA ASP A 210 -28.41 -25.41 -24.06
C ASP A 210 -29.04 -24.26 -24.88
N ALA A 211 -28.83 -24.26 -26.19
CA ALA A 211 -29.40 -23.28 -27.10
C ALA A 211 -30.94 -23.24 -27.15
N SER A 212 -31.63 -24.29 -26.67
CA SER A 212 -33.10 -24.33 -26.56
C SER A 212 -33.63 -23.73 -25.25
N GLY A 213 -32.74 -23.39 -24.32
CA GLY A 213 -33.08 -22.93 -22.97
C GLY A 213 -33.31 -24.08 -21.98
N THR A 214 -33.02 -25.33 -22.35
CA THR A 214 -33.16 -26.47 -21.44
C THR A 214 -32.02 -26.46 -20.45
N VAL A 215 -32.33 -26.51 -19.15
CA VAL A 215 -31.33 -26.58 -18.08
C VAL A 215 -30.66 -27.95 -18.09
N LEU A 216 -29.34 -27.94 -18.31
CA LEU A 216 -28.48 -29.12 -18.33
C LEU A 216 -27.79 -29.37 -16.98
N GLU A 217 -27.46 -28.30 -16.26
CA GLU A 217 -26.73 -28.35 -15.00
C GLU A 217 -27.22 -27.25 -14.04
N THR A 218 -27.21 -27.55 -12.75
CA THR A 218 -27.40 -26.57 -11.67
C THR A 218 -26.42 -26.88 -10.56
N THR A 219 -25.64 -25.89 -10.15
CA THR A 219 -24.57 -26.05 -9.17
C THR A 219 -24.71 -24.98 -8.10
N THR A 220 -24.62 -25.37 -6.83
CA THR A 220 -24.58 -24.44 -5.68
C THR A 220 -23.25 -24.62 -4.96
N TYR A 221 -22.58 -23.51 -4.69
CA TYR A 221 -21.28 -23.47 -4.02
C TYR A 221 -21.38 -22.43 -2.91
N SER A 222 -21.90 -22.87 -1.77
CA SER A 222 -22.10 -22.02 -0.60
C SER A 222 -21.98 -22.87 0.67
N ALA A 223 -21.10 -22.43 1.57
CA ALA A 223 -20.95 -22.98 2.90
C ALA A 223 -21.88 -22.26 3.90
N PRO A 224 -22.27 -22.90 5.02
CA PRO A 224 -23.14 -22.27 6.03
C PRO A 224 -22.58 -20.98 6.64
N TYR A 225 -21.24 -20.85 6.70
CA TYR A 225 -20.55 -19.69 7.25
C TYR A 225 -19.69 -19.04 6.16
N VAL A 226 -19.70 -17.71 6.10
CA VAL A 226 -19.03 -16.93 5.05
C VAL A 226 -17.55 -17.28 4.97
N GLU A 227 -16.88 -17.38 6.12
CA GLU A 227 -15.44 -17.65 6.24
C GLU A 227 -15.02 -19.06 5.81
N GLN A 228 -15.98 -19.98 5.60
CA GLN A 228 -15.73 -21.35 5.12
C GLN A 228 -15.82 -21.46 3.59
N ASN A 229 -16.25 -20.39 2.91
CA ASN A 229 -16.28 -20.37 1.46
C ASN A 229 -14.89 -20.25 0.86
N SER A 230 -14.77 -20.65 -0.40
CA SER A 230 -13.54 -20.45 -1.17
C SER A 230 -13.26 -18.96 -1.35
N THR A 231 -12.03 -18.63 -1.75
CA THR A 231 -11.65 -17.23 -1.95
C THR A 231 -11.26 -16.94 -3.39
N VAL A 232 -11.63 -15.76 -3.86
CA VAL A 232 -11.17 -15.17 -5.13
C VAL A 232 -10.45 -13.86 -4.87
N LYS A 233 -9.67 -13.40 -5.85
CA LYS A 233 -8.96 -12.12 -5.78
C LYS A 233 -9.44 -11.17 -6.87
N LEU A 234 -9.77 -9.95 -6.48
CA LEU A 234 -9.97 -8.83 -7.38
C LEU A 234 -8.70 -8.00 -7.43
N VAL A 235 -8.20 -7.74 -8.64
CA VAL A 235 -6.97 -7.00 -8.87
C VAL A 235 -7.29 -5.72 -9.63
N THR A 236 -6.87 -4.57 -9.10
CA THR A 236 -7.03 -3.26 -9.78
C THR A 236 -6.42 -3.30 -11.18
N THR A 237 -7.22 -2.92 -12.18
CA THR A 237 -6.79 -2.70 -13.57
C THR A 237 -6.98 -1.26 -14.03
N GLY A 238 -7.65 -0.43 -13.22
CA GLY A 238 -7.81 1.01 -13.42
C GLY A 238 -8.59 1.65 -12.28
N ARG A 239 -8.83 2.97 -12.37
CA ARG A 239 -9.42 3.76 -11.27
C ARG A 239 -10.71 3.18 -10.72
N SER A 240 -11.58 2.71 -11.61
CA SER A 240 -12.86 2.09 -11.26
C SER A 240 -13.00 0.70 -11.87
N GLN A 241 -11.90 -0.01 -12.11
CA GLN A 241 -11.93 -1.34 -12.72
C GLN A 241 -11.06 -2.34 -11.96
N VAL A 242 -11.57 -3.56 -11.80
CA VAL A 242 -10.81 -4.71 -11.31
C VAL A 242 -10.96 -5.89 -12.25
N SER A 243 -9.97 -6.77 -12.29
CA SER A 243 -10.09 -8.09 -12.90
C SER A 243 -10.45 -9.14 -11.86
N LEU A 244 -11.29 -10.10 -12.28
CA LEU A 244 -11.61 -11.32 -11.56
C LEU A 244 -11.23 -12.51 -12.44
N THR A 245 -10.33 -13.34 -11.95
CA THR A 245 -9.95 -14.60 -12.60
C THR A 245 -10.47 -15.76 -11.75
N THR A 246 -11.42 -16.54 -12.29
CA THR A 246 -12.06 -17.64 -11.56
C THR A 246 -12.42 -18.80 -12.49
N ASN A 247 -12.69 -19.98 -11.93
CA ASN A 247 -13.22 -21.10 -12.69
C ASN A 247 -14.75 -21.03 -12.72
N LEU A 248 -15.33 -21.47 -13.83
CA LEU A 248 -16.77 -21.68 -13.90
C LEU A 248 -17.16 -22.88 -13.04
N HIS A 249 -18.21 -22.74 -12.23
CA HIS A 249 -18.75 -23.83 -11.42
C HIS A 249 -19.67 -24.71 -12.28
N SER A 250 -19.08 -25.36 -13.28
CA SER A 250 -19.77 -26.27 -14.20
C SER A 250 -18.85 -27.39 -14.70
N LEU A 251 -19.43 -28.57 -14.90
CA LEU A 251 -18.77 -29.69 -15.60
C LEU A 251 -18.92 -29.61 -17.13
N ILE A 252 -19.93 -28.89 -17.63
CA ILE A 252 -20.21 -28.72 -19.07
C ILE A 252 -19.39 -27.55 -19.64
N LEU A 253 -19.56 -26.36 -19.06
CA LEU A 253 -18.81 -25.16 -19.45
C LEU A 253 -17.66 -24.98 -18.47
N SER A 254 -16.53 -25.63 -18.76
CA SER A 254 -15.36 -25.63 -17.87
C SER A 254 -14.25 -24.69 -18.34
N GLY A 255 -13.35 -24.35 -17.43
CA GLY A 255 -12.19 -23.52 -17.71
C GLY A 255 -12.13 -22.27 -16.84
N ASN A 256 -10.98 -21.60 -16.95
CA ASN A 256 -10.73 -20.37 -16.24
C ASN A 256 -11.18 -19.18 -17.08
N VAL A 257 -11.98 -18.30 -16.49
CA VAL A 257 -12.44 -17.05 -17.11
C VAL A 257 -11.82 -15.87 -16.41
N THR A 258 -11.38 -14.89 -17.19
CA THR A 258 -10.97 -13.59 -16.67
C THR A 258 -11.98 -12.54 -17.10
N MET A 259 -12.58 -11.91 -16.11
CA MET A 259 -13.62 -10.90 -16.24
C MET A 259 -13.08 -9.54 -15.82
N LEU A 260 -13.56 -8.47 -16.45
CA LEU A 260 -13.33 -7.09 -16.05
C LEU A 260 -14.62 -6.53 -15.45
N LEU A 261 -14.55 -6.08 -14.20
CA LEU A 261 -15.66 -5.43 -13.50
C LEU A 261 -15.39 -3.92 -13.52
N THR A 262 -16.21 -3.17 -14.24
CA THR A 262 -16.07 -1.71 -14.37
C THR A 262 -17.18 -1.03 -13.58
N PHE A 263 -16.81 -0.32 -12.50
CA PHE A 263 -17.73 0.32 -11.57
C PHE A 263 -18.10 1.74 -12.01
N SER A 264 -19.37 2.07 -11.82
CA SER A 264 -19.97 3.39 -11.92
C SER A 264 -20.83 3.62 -10.67
N GLY A 265 -20.23 4.28 -9.68
CA GLY A 265 -20.76 4.30 -8.32
C GLY A 265 -20.75 2.90 -7.71
N ASN A 266 -21.90 2.45 -7.19
CA ASN A 266 -22.03 1.11 -6.62
C ASN A 266 -22.26 0.03 -7.67
N ASN A 267 -22.75 0.36 -8.87
CA ASN A 267 -23.04 -0.65 -9.87
C ASN A 267 -21.80 -0.93 -10.74
N CYS A 268 -21.65 -2.14 -11.24
CA CYS A 268 -20.64 -2.46 -12.24
C CYS A 268 -21.22 -3.20 -13.44
N THR A 269 -20.57 -3.02 -14.58
CA THR A 269 -20.71 -3.89 -15.75
C THR A 269 -19.60 -4.93 -15.76
N ILE A 270 -19.92 -6.12 -16.25
CA ILE A 270 -18.98 -7.24 -16.34
C ILE A 270 -18.76 -7.55 -17.83
N THR A 271 -17.51 -7.65 -18.23
CA THR A 271 -17.11 -8.09 -19.58
C THR A 271 -15.99 -9.12 -19.51
N GLY A 272 -15.78 -9.85 -20.60
CA GLY A 272 -14.58 -10.67 -20.76
C GLY A 272 -13.33 -9.80 -20.93
N ALA A 273 -12.20 -10.25 -20.40
CA ALA A 273 -10.92 -9.62 -20.67
C ALA A 273 -10.56 -9.70 -22.18
N PRO A 274 -9.76 -8.75 -22.71
CA PRO A 274 -9.30 -8.79 -24.09
C PRO A 274 -8.69 -10.15 -24.46
N GLY A 275 -9.14 -10.73 -25.58
CA GLY A 275 -8.69 -12.04 -26.06
C GLY A 275 -9.49 -13.24 -25.51
N SER A 276 -10.55 -13.02 -24.72
CA SER A 276 -11.47 -14.09 -24.32
C SER A 276 -12.11 -14.76 -25.55
N ILE A 277 -12.08 -16.09 -25.59
CA ILE A 277 -12.81 -16.89 -26.60
C ILE A 277 -14.29 -17.06 -26.26
N LEU A 278 -14.66 -16.86 -24.98
CA LEU A 278 -16.03 -16.93 -24.50
C LEU A 278 -16.66 -15.53 -24.52
N THR A 279 -17.94 -15.48 -24.83
CA THR A 279 -18.71 -14.24 -24.69
C THR A 279 -19.17 -14.11 -23.25
N ILE A 280 -18.69 -13.07 -22.57
CA ILE A 280 -18.94 -12.82 -21.15
C ILE A 280 -19.64 -11.47 -21.01
N SER A 281 -20.75 -11.45 -20.29
CA SER A 281 -21.48 -10.25 -19.92
C SER A 281 -22.07 -10.37 -18.51
N GLY A 282 -22.45 -9.25 -17.92
CA GLY A 282 -23.09 -9.27 -16.62
C GLY A 282 -23.20 -7.92 -15.96
N THR A 283 -23.77 -7.92 -14.77
CA THR A 283 -23.91 -6.75 -13.91
C THR A 283 -23.51 -7.10 -12.49
N GLY A 284 -23.19 -6.10 -11.70
CA GLY A 284 -22.96 -6.28 -10.29
C GLY A 284 -23.22 -5.02 -9.48
N GLU A 285 -23.18 -5.19 -8.17
CA GLU A 285 -23.44 -4.14 -7.18
C GLU A 285 -22.49 -4.30 -6.00
N PHE A 286 -21.70 -3.27 -5.73
CA PHE A 286 -20.95 -3.09 -4.49
C PHE A 286 -21.90 -2.62 -3.38
N ARG A 287 -21.86 -3.35 -2.26
CA ARG A 287 -22.68 -3.11 -1.07
C ARG A 287 -21.76 -2.91 0.12
N SER A 288 -21.65 -1.66 0.56
CA SER A 288 -20.81 -1.34 1.71
C SER A 288 -21.47 -1.81 3.01
N GLU A 289 -20.66 -2.37 3.92
CA GLU A 289 -21.08 -2.83 5.26
C GLU A 289 -22.32 -3.75 5.29
N ALA A 290 -22.62 -4.44 4.20
CA ALA A 290 -23.85 -5.22 4.04
C ALA A 290 -23.74 -6.66 4.56
N TYR A 291 -22.52 -7.13 4.83
CA TYR A 291 -22.23 -8.50 5.26
C TYR A 291 -21.55 -8.49 6.63
N GLU A 292 -21.46 -9.66 7.27
CA GLU A 292 -20.82 -9.79 8.57
C GLU A 292 -20.00 -11.07 8.63
N TRP A 293 -18.75 -10.98 9.10
CA TRP A 293 -17.97 -12.11 9.58
C TRP A 293 -16.93 -11.62 10.59
N GLY A 294 -16.63 -12.46 11.58
CA GLY A 294 -15.75 -12.09 12.69
C GLY A 294 -16.29 -10.92 13.54
N ASN A 295 -17.62 -10.85 13.71
CA ASN A 295 -18.34 -9.80 14.45
C ASN A 295 -18.06 -8.37 13.95
N LYS A 296 -17.80 -8.22 12.65
CA LYS A 296 -17.59 -6.94 11.99
C LYS A 296 -18.43 -6.88 10.73
N LYS A 297 -19.03 -5.72 10.48
CA LYS A 297 -19.63 -5.43 9.18
C LYS A 297 -18.56 -5.37 8.11
N ARG A 298 -18.91 -5.80 6.90
CA ARG A 298 -18.01 -6.01 5.78
C ARG A 298 -18.68 -5.60 4.48
N ASP A 299 -17.87 -5.04 3.60
CA ASP A 299 -18.28 -4.80 2.23
C ASP A 299 -18.43 -6.12 1.47
N GLY A 300 -19.27 -6.10 0.45
CA GLY A 300 -19.35 -7.19 -0.51
C GLY A 300 -19.84 -6.73 -1.87
N ILE A 301 -19.77 -7.63 -2.84
CA ILE A 301 -20.15 -7.40 -4.22
C ILE A 301 -21.06 -8.55 -4.64
N VAL A 302 -22.23 -8.23 -5.21
CA VAL A 302 -23.12 -9.20 -5.84
C VAL A 302 -22.91 -9.14 -7.35
N LEU A 303 -22.80 -10.28 -8.01
CA LEU A 303 -22.61 -10.38 -9.45
C LEU A 303 -23.71 -11.24 -10.07
N ASN A 304 -24.19 -10.83 -11.24
CA ASN A 304 -25.01 -11.61 -12.14
C ASN A 304 -24.21 -11.78 -13.44
N ILE A 305 -23.73 -12.99 -13.69
CA ILE A 305 -22.79 -13.27 -14.78
C ILE A 305 -23.46 -14.18 -15.79
N THR A 306 -23.24 -13.89 -17.08
CA THR A 306 -23.59 -14.75 -18.20
C THR A 306 -22.34 -15.04 -19.02
N VAL A 307 -22.06 -16.32 -19.29
CA VAL A 307 -20.97 -16.78 -20.14
C VAL A 307 -21.50 -17.74 -21.19
N THR A 308 -21.11 -17.59 -22.45
CA THR A 308 -21.48 -18.53 -23.51
C THR A 308 -20.29 -18.88 -24.41
N ASP A 309 -20.22 -20.15 -24.81
CA ASP A 309 -19.35 -20.69 -25.86
C ASP A 309 -20.02 -20.69 -27.25
N GLY A 310 -21.25 -20.15 -27.35
CA GLY A 310 -22.08 -20.18 -28.55
C GLY A 310 -23.02 -21.39 -28.66
N VAL A 311 -22.89 -22.38 -27.77
CA VAL A 311 -23.73 -23.59 -27.72
C VAL A 311 -24.48 -23.67 -26.40
N ASN A 312 -23.75 -23.48 -25.30
CA ASN A 312 -24.24 -23.49 -23.93
C ASN A 312 -24.16 -22.09 -23.33
N THR A 313 -25.08 -21.80 -22.43
CA THR A 313 -25.10 -20.56 -21.66
C THR A 313 -25.02 -20.88 -20.18
N TYR A 314 -23.95 -20.43 -19.54
CA TYR A 314 -23.77 -20.42 -18.10
C TYR A 314 -24.28 -19.12 -17.53
N THR A 315 -25.13 -19.19 -16.51
CA THR A 315 -25.55 -18.04 -15.71
C THR A 315 -25.21 -18.27 -14.24
N ALA A 316 -24.71 -17.24 -13.55
CA ALA A 316 -24.40 -17.31 -12.13
C ALA A 316 -24.88 -16.08 -11.36
N ASN A 317 -25.32 -16.33 -10.13
CA ASN A 317 -25.61 -15.32 -9.12
C ASN A 317 -24.60 -15.51 -8.00
N ASP A 318 -23.60 -14.63 -7.96
CA ASP A 318 -22.48 -14.73 -7.05
C ASP A 318 -22.47 -13.62 -6.01
N VAL A 319 -21.90 -13.93 -4.86
CA VAL A 319 -21.62 -12.99 -3.79
C VAL A 319 -20.15 -13.12 -3.40
N MET A 320 -19.49 -11.96 -3.34
CA MET A 320 -18.12 -11.80 -2.87
C MET A 320 -18.13 -10.97 -1.60
N VAL A 321 -17.65 -11.48 -0.48
CA VAL A 321 -17.56 -10.74 0.80
C VAL A 321 -16.10 -10.50 1.13
N ILE A 322 -15.72 -9.25 1.42
CA ILE A 322 -14.31 -8.91 1.57
C ILE A 322 -13.68 -9.60 2.79
N ARG A 323 -12.55 -10.25 2.58
CA ARG A 323 -11.72 -10.84 3.63
C ARG A 323 -10.64 -9.86 4.06
N ASP A 324 -9.84 -9.40 3.09
CA ASP A 324 -8.76 -8.45 3.32
C ASP A 324 -8.31 -7.76 2.01
N ARG A 325 -7.59 -6.65 2.13
CA ARG A 325 -7.04 -5.89 0.98
C ARG A 325 -5.70 -6.42 0.48
N GLY A 326 -5.06 -7.35 1.21
CA GLY A 326 -3.79 -7.97 0.83
C GLY A 326 -2.59 -7.03 0.71
N VAL A 327 -2.59 -5.91 1.44
CA VAL A 327 -1.53 -4.90 1.40
C VAL A 327 -0.50 -5.15 2.49
N VAL A 328 0.77 -5.17 2.12
CA VAL A 328 1.92 -5.34 3.02
C VAL A 328 2.91 -4.21 2.83
N MET A 329 3.83 -4.05 3.79
CA MET A 329 4.97 -3.15 3.60
C MET A 329 5.84 -3.67 2.44
N GLU A 330 6.17 -2.78 1.51
CA GLU A 330 6.95 -3.09 0.32
C GLU A 330 8.18 -2.18 0.25
N VAL A 331 9.31 -2.78 -0.14
CA VAL A 331 10.53 -2.09 -0.56
C VAL A 331 10.93 -2.67 -1.92
N TYR A 332 11.71 -1.94 -2.70
CA TYR A 332 12.22 -2.43 -3.97
C TYR A 332 13.75 -2.31 -4.06
N GLU A 333 14.33 -3.06 -4.98
CA GLU A 333 15.75 -2.97 -5.29
C GLU A 333 15.94 -2.28 -6.65
N PRO A 334 16.71 -1.19 -6.72
CA PRO A 334 17.06 -0.56 -7.99
C PRO A 334 18.19 -1.33 -8.68
N LEU A 335 18.06 -1.54 -9.99
CA LEU A 335 19.13 -2.05 -10.84
C LEU A 335 19.65 -0.92 -11.73
N VAL A 336 20.82 -0.37 -11.37
CA VAL A 336 21.51 0.66 -12.17
C VAL A 336 22.27 0.00 -13.33
N TYR A 337 22.19 0.59 -14.52
CA TYR A 337 22.90 0.12 -15.71
C TYR A 337 23.68 1.23 -16.40
N ASN A 338 24.65 0.82 -17.22
CA ASN A 338 25.59 1.71 -17.90
C ASN A 338 25.04 2.28 -19.20
#